data_AF-A0A9E5APZ5-F1
#
_entry.id   AF-A0A9E5APZ5-F1
#
_cell.length_a   1.000
_cell.length_b   1.000
_cell.length_c   1.000
_cell.angle_alpha   90.00
_cell.angle_beta   90.00
_cell.angle_gamma   90.00
#
_symmetry.space_group_name_H-M   'P 1'
#
loop_
_entity.id
_entity.type
_entity.pdbx_description
1 polymer ?
#
loop_
_entity_poly.entity_id
_entity_poly.type
_entity_poly.pdbx_seq_one_letter_code
_entity_poly.pdbx_strand_id
1 'polypeptide(L)' 'MHFCERLLSNSPEVVALMGHDPFPDKPPRYIRAVAFDYRFTDFATRRTDGTWWRREPKGLYCPVLWLKDTPSPPGSGQR' A
#
# COMPACT_ATOMS: atom_id res chain seq x y z
N MET A 1 2.14 -10.49 -4.63
CA MET A 1 1.86 -9.03 -4.68
C MET A 1 3.10 -8.31 -4.16
N HIS A 2 4.09 -8.09 -5.03
CA HIS A 2 5.47 -7.79 -4.58
C HIS A 2 5.60 -6.51 -3.76
N PHE A 3 4.89 -5.45 -4.16
CA PHE A 3 4.90 -4.17 -3.43
C PHE A 3 4.44 -4.32 -1.97
N CYS A 4 3.28 -4.96 -1.73
CA CYS A 4 2.73 -5.09 -0.38
C CYS A 4 3.59 -6.01 0.51
N GLU A 5 4.17 -7.07 -0.05
CA GLU A 5 5.11 -7.95 0.66
C GLU A 5 6.39 -7.20 1.07
N ARG A 6 6.91 -6.35 0.18
CA ARG A 6 8.09 -5.52 0.48
C ARG A 6 7.78 -4.39 1.46
N LEU A 7 6.58 -3.85 1.40
CA LEU A 7 6.10 -2.87 2.37
C LEU A 7 5.90 -3.50 3.77
N LEU A 8 5.42 -4.74 3.84
CA LEU A 8 5.33 -5.52 5.08
C LEU A 8 6.70 -5.75 5.75
N SER A 9 7.77 -5.85 4.95
CA SER A 9 9.14 -5.97 5.44
C SER A 9 9.85 -4.63 5.63
N ASN A 10 9.13 -3.51 5.46
CA ASN A 10 9.68 -2.14 5.54
C ASN A 10 10.95 -1.97 4.68
N SER A 11 10.95 -2.54 3.47
CA SER A 11 12.07 -2.41 2.51
C SER A 11 12.32 -0.93 2.22
N PRO A 12 13.55 -0.39 2.45
CA PRO A 12 13.85 1.03 2.25
C PRO A 12 13.50 1.52 0.84
N GLU A 13 13.73 0.69 -0.18
CA GLU A 13 13.47 1.01 -1.58
C GLU A 13 11.98 1.18 -1.86
N VAL A 14 11.13 0.40 -1.19
CA VAL A 14 9.67 0.45 -1.38
C VAL A 14 9.05 1.57 -0.56
N VAL A 15 9.55 1.78 0.65
CA VAL A 15 9.14 2.92 1.49
C VAL A 15 9.48 4.25 0.81
N ALA A 16 10.63 4.34 0.13
CA ALA A 16 11.04 5.53 -0.60
C ALA A 16 10.12 5.89 -1.79
N LEU A 17 9.29 4.96 -2.28
CA LEU A 17 8.28 5.25 -3.30
C LEU A 17 7.04 5.95 -2.73
N MET A 18 6.86 5.92 -1.41
CA MET A 18 5.75 6.56 -0.74
C MET A 18 6.06 8.04 -0.53
N GLY A 19 5.04 8.90 -0.60
CA GLY A 19 5.23 10.34 -0.33
C GLY A 19 5.73 10.64 1.10
N HIS A 20 5.47 9.73 2.04
CA HIS A 20 6.07 9.69 3.38
C HIS A 20 6.12 8.23 3.85
N ASP A 21 7.06 7.89 4.75
CA ASP A 21 7.11 6.56 5.36
C ASP A 21 5.95 6.38 6.35
N PRO A 22 5.01 5.45 6.09
CA PRO A 22 3.90 5.20 6.99
C PRO A 22 4.28 4.34 8.22
N PHE A 23 5.50 3.78 8.27
CA PHE A 23 5.94 2.82 9.29
C PHE A 23 7.34 3.14 9.87
N PRO A 24 7.57 4.36 10.39
CA PRO A 24 8.92 4.81 10.76
C PRO A 24 9.57 4.04 11.91
N ASP A 25 8.78 3.51 12.85
CA ASP A 25 9.30 2.86 14.05
C ASP A 25 9.46 1.33 13.88
N LYS A 26 8.51 0.70 13.17
CA LYS A 26 8.47 -0.76 13.03
C LYS A 26 7.63 -1.19 11.81
N PRO A 27 7.99 -2.31 11.16
CA PRO A 27 7.20 -2.87 10.08
C PRO A 27 5.77 -3.24 10.53
N PRO A 28 4.77 -3.10 9.63
CA PRO A 28 3.40 -3.50 9.93
C PRO A 28 3.27 -5.02 9.97
N ARG A 29 2.43 -5.53 10.88
CA ARG A 29 2.15 -6.98 10.98
C ARG A 29 1.21 -7.48 9.87
N TYR A 30 0.33 -6.60 9.41
CA TYR A 30 -0.68 -6.91 8.40
C TYR A 30 -0.82 -5.74 7.44
N ILE A 31 -1.13 -6.05 6.18
CA ILE A 31 -1.54 -5.06 5.18
C ILE A 31 -2.92 -5.42 4.64
N ARG A 32 -3.82 -4.44 4.66
CA ARG A 32 -5.12 -4.50 4.00
C ARG A 32 -5.21 -3.38 2.97
N ALA A 33 -5.17 -3.75 1.69
CA ALA A 33 -5.27 -2.80 0.59
C ALA A 33 -6.69 -2.81 -0.01
N VAL A 34 -7.28 -1.62 -0.16
CA VAL A 34 -8.60 -1.42 -0.77
C VAL A 34 -8.45 -0.69 -2.10
N ALA A 35 -9.24 -1.10 -3.09
CA ALA A 35 -9.28 -0.49 -4.41
C ALA A 35 -10.50 0.43 -4.54
N PHE A 36 -10.27 1.59 -5.14
CA PHE A 36 -11.31 2.54 -5.52
C PHE A 36 -11.13 2.90 -7.00
N ASP A 37 -12.23 2.95 -7.75
CA ASP A 37 -12.28 3.56 -9.09
C ASP A 37 -12.56 5.06 -8.93
N TYR A 38 -11.70 5.89 -9.50
CA TYR A 38 -11.83 7.34 -9.47
C TYR A 38 -12.17 7.84 -10.87
N ARG A 39 -13.25 8.62 -10.96
CA ARG A 39 -13.65 9.29 -12.21
C ARG A 39 -13.79 10.77 -11.97
N PHE A 40 -13.40 11.57 -12.96
CA PHE A 40 -13.67 13.00 -12.91
C PHE A 40 -15.18 13.22 -12.78
N THR A 41 -15.55 14.17 -11.94
CA THR A 41 -16.90 14.75 -11.94
C THR A 41 -17.07 15.65 -13.16
N ASP A 42 -18.31 16.03 -13.47
CA ASP A 42 -18.56 17.03 -14.51
C ASP A 42 -18.21 18.46 -14.05
N PHE A 43 -18.11 19.36 -15.03
CA PHE A 43 -17.78 20.77 -14.77
C PHE A 43 -18.82 21.49 -13.91
N ALA A 44 -20.09 21.10 -13.98
CA ALA A 44 -21.14 21.74 -13.19
C ALA A 44 -20.94 21.44 -11.71
N THR A 45 -20.81 20.15 -11.37
CA THR A 45 -20.50 19.66 -10.02
C THR A 45 -19.26 20.35 -9.47
N ARG A 46 -18.14 20.31 -10.22
CA ARG A 46 -16.89 20.93 -9.80
C ARG A 46 -17.02 22.45 -9.55
N ARG A 47 -17.81 23.18 -10.33
CA ARG A 47 -18.03 24.62 -10.12
C ARG A 47 -18.91 24.92 -8.92
N THR A 48 -19.88 24.05 -8.65
CA THR A 48 -20.84 24.24 -7.56
C THR A 48 -20.25 23.89 -6.21
N ASP A 49 -19.55 22.75 -6.10
CA ASP A 49 -19.10 22.21 -4.80
C ASP A 49 -17.59 21.95 -4.72
N GLY A 50 -16.84 22.20 -5.82
CA GLY A 50 -15.39 21.97 -5.86
C GLY A 50 -14.98 20.51 -5.97
N THR A 51 -15.94 19.57 -6.03
CA THR A 51 -15.64 18.14 -6.10
C THR A 51 -15.02 17.83 -7.44
N TRP A 52 -13.79 17.33 -7.42
CA TRP A 52 -13.03 17.01 -8.62
C TRP A 52 -13.18 15.52 -9.04
N TRP A 53 -13.29 14.61 -8.07
CA TRP A 53 -13.37 13.18 -8.32
C TRP A 53 -14.58 12.56 -7.63
N ARG A 54 -15.26 11.65 -8.32
CA ARG A 54 -16.15 10.65 -7.72
C ARG A 54 -15.36 9.38 -7.48
N ARG A 55 -15.47 8.82 -6.26
CA ARG A 55 -14.84 7.54 -5.87
C ARG A 55 -15.89 6.43 -5.77
N GLU A 56 -15.58 5.26 -6.31
CA GLU A 56 -16.41 4.06 -6.21
C GLU A 56 -15.58 2.91 -5.59
N PRO A 57 -15.99 2.33 -4.44
CA PRO A 57 -15.26 1.22 -3.84
C PRO A 57 -15.35 -0.03 -4.73
N LYS A 58 -14.21 -0.63 -5.06
CA LYS A 58 -14.12 -1.89 -5.81
C LYS A 58 -13.82 -3.10 -4.93
N GLY A 59 -13.55 -2.88 -3.65
CA GLY A 59 -13.30 -3.93 -2.66
C GLY A 59 -11.82 -4.04 -2.28
N LEU A 60 -11.40 -5.25 -1.88
CA LEU A 60 -10.00 -5.50 -1.55
C LEU A 60 -9.17 -5.60 -2.84
N TYR A 61 -8.05 -4.87 -2.88
CA TYR A 61 -7.08 -4.98 -3.98
C TYR A 61 -6.35 -6.32 -3.97
N CYS A 62 -6.11 -6.85 -2.77
CA CYS A 62 -5.56 -8.18 -2.54
C CYS A 62 -6.11 -8.74 -1.21
N PRO A 63 -5.99 -10.05 -0.95
CA PRO A 63 -6.24 -10.61 0.37
C PRO A 63 -5.44 -9.87 1.45
N VAL A 64 -5.89 -9.93 2.71
CA VAL A 64 -5.09 -9.38 3.81
C VAL A 64 -3.76 -10.14 3.85
N LEU A 65 -2.65 -9.40 3.79
CA LEU A 65 -1.31 -9.98 3.74
C LEU A 65 -0.64 -9.88 5.11
N TRP A 66 0.20 -10.86 5.41
CA TRP A 66 1.13 -10.89 6.54
C TRP A 66 2.41 -11.59 6.09
N LEU A 67 3.52 -11.34 6.79
CA LEU A 67 4.73 -12.14 6.58
C LEU A 67 4.54 -13.49 7.26
N LYS A 68 4.72 -14.58 6.51
CA LYS A 68 4.97 -15.88 7.14
C LYS A 68 6.36 -15.78 7.77
N ASP A 69 6.45 -16.08 9.06
CA ASP A 69 7.74 -16.34 9.71
C ASP A 69 8.39 -17.52 8.99
N THR A 70 9.21 -17.21 7.98
CA THR A 70 10.13 -18.19 7.43
C THR A 70 11.36 -18.04 8.31
N PRO A 71 11.67 -19.00 9.20
CA PRO A 71 12.93 -18.93 9.92
C PRO A 71 14.03 -18.81 8.87
N SER A 72 14.79 -17.71 8.95
CA SER A 72 15.96 -17.51 8.10
C SER A 72 16.84 -18.75 8.24
N PRO A 73 17.24 -19.42 7.15
CA PRO A 73 18.15 -20.56 7.26
C PRO A 73 19.42 -20.08 7.99
N PRO A 74 19.91 -20.81 9.01
CA PRO A 74 21.06 -20.37 9.76
C PRO A 74 22.30 -20.34 8.84
N GLY A 75 22.78 -19.13 8.57
CA GLY A 75 24.14 -18.89 8.09
C GLY A 75 24.35 -19.04 6.58
N SER A 76 24.22 -17.93 5.85
CA SER A 76 25.05 -17.67 4.67
C SER A 76 25.86 -16.40 4.91
N GLY A 77 26.86 -16.52 5.79
CA GLY A 77 28.00 -15.61 5.77
C GLY A 77 28.75 -15.85 4.46
N GLN A 78 28.52 -14.98 3.47
CA GLN A 78 29.34 -14.95 2.26
C GLN A 78 30.64 -14.20 2.58
N ARG A 79 31.74 -14.88 2.28
CA ARG A 79 33.10 -14.35 2.16
C ARG A 79 33.19 -13.34 1.02
#